data_AF-A0AAU9K403-F1
#
_entry.id   AF-A0AAU9K403-F1
#
_cell.length_a   1.000
_cell.length_b   1.000
_cell.length_c   1.000
_cell.angle_alpha   90.00
_cell.angle_beta   90.00
_cell.angle_gamma   90.00
#
_symmetry.space_group_name_H-M   'P 1'
#
loop_
_entity.id
_entity.type
_entity.pdbx_description
1 polymer ?
#
loop_
_entity_poly.entity_id
_entity_poly.type
_entity_poly.pdbx_seq_one_letter_code
_entity_poly.pdbx_strand_id
1 'polypeptide(L)'
;MKTQKTKDSFFKEPEIDRLQRNLELIIQKLEREKREHAYLDEQIKIVEVELNEKKNLKRLPELKDKNLHKNILALERKLELEIVHYNEACSENNLLKNQIEVHRNDLLNYKQSLENLKGDILNVSVQGAKRNSQWKENIEEDQLFRERISVLRSKSANAKTRYSNKINSLASIIREERNNKLKGLGIIKDVFEFRNSKPADSLELSSMLRKLVKKWQKALKERKILLEGYKKNIKLIKLAFREIQAATGYGNIDDIVTAFIKSEEQIHEVWQYINTLNGEIDNLEENLKEATEKIESYEKNKEKGEVKCIENKNYLDKRKQSMELKVIKKGQKFEEVQAEITKLLPIVKKMSNLCQSTTLPIQLTTSYVDSINFESLTEDNILPILGQIEEYLSYILISVAYHKNDKHPVLKPIALDILQEKSFAITPTSISNIFDFKDLYEDEEIDDSRAPLPLYELKEKAKFILETKTSASSRGLLSGLRSRTPKHLPCITD
;
A
#
# COMPACT_ATOMS: atom_id res chain seq x y z
N MET A 1 -107.71 -36.18 91.09
CA MET A 1 -108.58 -35.93 92.26
C MET A 1 -109.18 -34.54 92.09
N LYS A 2 -110.51 -34.44 91.91
CA LYS A 2 -111.44 -33.84 92.90
C LYS A 2 -110.98 -32.44 93.33
N THR A 3 -111.71 -31.35 93.17
CA THR A 3 -113.13 -31.01 92.93
C THR A 3 -113.11 -29.46 92.82
N GLN A 4 -113.95 -28.72 92.10
CA GLN A 4 -115.41 -28.75 92.10
C GLN A 4 -115.96 -27.71 91.09
N LYS A 5 -117.07 -28.09 90.45
CA LYS A 5 -118.25 -27.28 90.07
C LYS A 5 -118.07 -26.11 89.08
N THR A 6 -118.39 -26.32 87.80
CA THR A 6 -119.73 -26.14 87.17
C THR A 6 -120.33 -24.74 87.32
N LYS A 7 -120.47 -24.03 86.20
CA LYS A 7 -121.78 -23.68 85.61
C LYS A 7 -121.61 -23.03 84.24
N ASP A 8 -122.61 -23.27 83.42
CA ASP A 8 -122.72 -23.00 81.98
C ASP A 8 -122.58 -21.54 81.55
N SER A 9 -122.44 -21.39 80.22
CA SER A 9 -122.72 -20.22 79.37
C SER A 9 -121.50 -19.39 78.90
N PHE A 10 -121.08 -19.63 77.65
CA PHE A 10 -120.79 -18.55 76.69
C PHE A 10 -120.99 -19.10 75.28
N PHE A 11 -122.20 -18.89 74.76
CA PHE A 11 -122.63 -19.19 73.40
C PHE A 11 -121.85 -18.34 72.39
N LYS A 12 -121.39 -18.98 71.29
CA LYS A 12 -121.01 -18.43 69.96
C LYS A 12 -120.76 -16.91 69.90
N GLU A 13 -119.50 -16.49 69.94
CA GLU A 13 -119.12 -15.16 69.39
C GLU A 13 -119.59 -15.08 67.92
N PRO A 14 -120.21 -13.97 67.48
CA PRO A 14 -120.61 -13.80 66.10
C PRO A 14 -119.37 -13.86 65.19
N GLU A 15 -119.42 -14.60 64.09
CA GLU A 15 -118.30 -14.74 63.12
C GLU A 15 -117.71 -13.41 62.67
N ILE A 16 -118.53 -12.35 62.71
CA ILE A 16 -118.18 -10.96 62.41
C ILE A 16 -117.04 -10.48 63.31
N ASP A 17 -117.08 -10.72 64.62
CA ASP A 17 -116.06 -10.21 65.55
C ASP A 17 -114.72 -10.94 65.39
N ARG A 18 -114.77 -12.23 65.01
CA ARG A 18 -113.58 -13.02 64.69
C ARG A 18 -112.97 -12.58 63.35
N LEU A 19 -113.79 -12.31 62.35
CA LEU A 19 -113.36 -11.77 61.06
C LEU A 19 -112.78 -10.35 61.20
N GLN A 20 -113.37 -9.53 62.07
CA GLN A 20 -112.87 -8.18 62.36
C GLN A 20 -111.51 -8.21 63.05
N ARG A 21 -111.32 -9.08 64.06
CA ARG A 21 -109.98 -9.32 64.66
C ARG A 21 -108.97 -9.85 63.64
N ASN A 22 -109.39 -10.75 62.74
CA ASN A 22 -108.50 -11.25 61.68
C ASN A 22 -108.14 -10.15 60.67
N LEU A 23 -109.09 -9.28 60.30
CA LEU A 23 -108.86 -8.12 59.45
C LEU A 23 -107.88 -7.15 60.12
N GLU A 24 -108.07 -6.83 61.40
CA GLU A 24 -107.16 -5.97 62.16
C GLU A 24 -105.74 -6.56 62.24
N LEU A 25 -105.61 -7.87 62.46
CA LEU A 25 -104.31 -8.56 62.45
C LEU A 25 -103.65 -8.54 61.08
N ILE A 26 -104.42 -8.69 59.99
CA ILE A 26 -103.91 -8.60 58.61
C ILE A 26 -103.49 -7.16 58.31
N ILE A 27 -104.27 -6.16 58.71
CA ILE A 27 -103.95 -4.75 58.55
C ILE A 27 -102.66 -4.41 59.31
N GLN A 28 -102.51 -4.86 60.55
CA GLN A 28 -101.28 -4.66 61.32
C GLN A 28 -100.05 -5.39 60.72
N LYS A 29 -100.24 -6.54 60.08
CA LYS A 29 -99.16 -7.22 59.34
C LYS A 29 -98.78 -6.44 58.08
N LEU A 30 -99.78 -6.00 57.32
CA LEU A 30 -99.60 -5.22 56.09
C LEU A 30 -98.93 -3.87 56.38
N GLU A 31 -99.28 -3.21 57.49
CA GLU A 31 -98.60 -1.98 57.93
C GLU A 31 -97.15 -2.22 58.37
N ARG A 32 -96.85 -3.37 58.96
CA ARG A 32 -95.46 -3.74 59.28
C ARG A 32 -94.66 -4.01 58.02
N GLU A 33 -95.20 -4.79 57.08
CA GLU A 33 -94.56 -5.04 55.78
C GLU A 33 -94.36 -3.76 54.97
N LYS A 34 -95.31 -2.82 54.99
CA LYS A 34 -95.14 -1.50 54.35
C LYS A 34 -94.00 -0.69 54.96
N ARG A 35 -93.84 -0.73 56.29
CA ARG A 35 -92.74 -0.05 56.98
C ARG A 35 -91.39 -0.69 56.65
N GLU A 36 -91.34 -2.02 56.63
CA GLU A 36 -90.14 -2.77 56.27
C GLU A 36 -89.75 -2.53 54.80
N HIS A 37 -90.72 -2.49 53.89
CA HIS A 37 -90.48 -2.21 52.48
C HIS A 37 -89.94 -0.79 52.27
N ALA A 38 -90.53 0.22 52.93
CA ALA A 38 -90.06 1.60 52.83
C ALA A 38 -88.62 1.77 53.35
N TYR A 39 -88.26 1.05 54.42
CA TYR A 39 -86.91 1.03 54.96
C TYR A 39 -85.91 0.41 53.98
N LEU A 40 -86.27 -0.73 53.36
CA LEU A 40 -85.42 -1.38 52.36
C LEU A 40 -85.23 -0.49 51.11
N ASP A 41 -86.27 0.21 50.66
CA ASP A 41 -86.17 1.14 49.52
C ASP A 41 -85.24 2.33 49.82
N GLU A 42 -85.25 2.84 51.05
CA GLU A 42 -84.33 3.88 51.49
C GLU A 42 -82.88 3.36 51.52
N GLN A 43 -82.66 2.14 52.01
CA GLN A 43 -81.35 1.50 51.94
C GLN A 43 -80.87 1.26 50.51
N ILE A 44 -81.74 0.79 49.62
CA ILE A 44 -81.41 0.59 48.20
C ILE A 44 -80.99 1.91 47.57
N LYS A 45 -81.72 3.00 47.82
CA LYS A 45 -81.34 4.34 47.33
C LYS A 45 -79.99 4.81 47.84
N ILE A 46 -79.70 4.61 49.12
CA ILE A 46 -78.39 4.96 49.70
C ILE A 46 -77.28 4.17 49.01
N VAL A 47 -77.46 2.85 48.85
CA VAL A 47 -76.47 2.00 48.17
C VAL A 47 -76.32 2.38 46.70
N GLU A 48 -77.39 2.71 45.98
CA GLU A 48 -77.34 3.17 44.59
C GLU A 48 -76.55 4.47 44.44
N VAL A 49 -76.73 5.43 45.37
CA VAL A 49 -75.96 6.67 45.41
C VAL A 49 -74.47 6.38 45.66
N GLU A 50 -74.14 5.56 46.66
CA GLU A 50 -72.76 5.15 46.95
C GLU A 50 -72.10 4.41 45.76
N LEU A 51 -72.86 3.58 45.06
CA LEU A 51 -72.39 2.85 43.87
C LEU A 51 -72.12 3.81 42.71
N ASN A 52 -72.96 4.83 42.53
CA ASN A 52 -72.75 5.86 41.53
C ASN A 52 -71.53 6.73 41.85
N GLU A 53 -71.34 7.11 43.11
CA GLU A 53 -70.14 7.83 43.57
C GLU A 53 -68.87 6.99 43.34
N LYS A 54 -68.88 5.70 43.69
CA LYS A 54 -67.75 4.80 43.43
C LYS A 54 -67.52 4.52 41.95
N LYS A 55 -68.56 4.46 41.12
CA LYS A 55 -68.43 4.35 39.65
C LYS A 55 -67.80 5.60 39.06
N ASN A 56 -68.14 6.78 39.58
CA ASN A 56 -67.52 8.04 39.16
C ASN A 56 -66.05 8.12 39.61
N LEU A 57 -65.70 7.60 40.79
CA LEU A 57 -64.32 7.49 41.27
C LEU A 57 -63.49 6.43 40.51
N LYS A 58 -64.08 5.32 40.06
CA LYS A 58 -63.40 4.30 39.25
C LYS A 58 -63.12 4.75 37.81
N ARG A 59 -63.70 5.85 37.34
CA ARG A 59 -63.31 6.52 36.09
C ARG A 59 -62.09 7.43 36.27
N LEU A 60 -61.20 7.13 37.22
CA LEU A 60 -59.84 7.68 37.16
C LEU A 60 -59.13 7.04 35.97
N PRO A 61 -58.64 7.83 35.01
CA PRO A 61 -58.16 7.30 33.76
C PRO A 61 -56.80 6.63 33.96
N GLU A 62 -56.58 5.50 33.29
CA GLU A 62 -55.30 4.82 33.03
C GLU A 62 -54.24 5.71 32.33
N LEU A 63 -54.43 7.03 32.32
CA LEU A 63 -53.59 8.04 31.67
C LEU A 63 -52.24 8.22 32.39
N LYS A 64 -52.15 7.95 33.70
CA LYS A 64 -50.88 8.07 34.44
C LYS A 64 -49.85 7.02 34.01
N ASP A 65 -50.29 5.77 33.80
CA ASP A 65 -49.41 4.69 33.37
C ASP A 65 -48.97 4.85 31.92
N LYS A 66 -49.83 5.38 31.03
CA LYS A 66 -49.48 5.64 29.63
C LYS A 66 -48.42 6.73 29.49
N ASN A 67 -48.49 7.79 30.30
CA ASN A 67 -47.47 8.85 30.28
C ASN A 67 -46.15 8.36 30.90
N LEU A 68 -46.20 7.59 31.99
CA LEU A 68 -45.01 6.95 32.57
C LEU A 68 -44.36 5.98 31.59
N HIS A 69 -45.14 5.15 30.89
CA HIS A 69 -44.62 4.21 29.90
C HIS A 69 -43.99 4.92 28.69
N LYS A 70 -44.60 6.00 28.20
CA LYS A 70 -43.98 6.84 27.15
C LYS A 70 -42.66 7.45 27.61
N ASN A 71 -42.58 7.91 28.86
CA ASN A 71 -41.35 8.44 29.43
C ASN A 71 -40.28 7.36 29.60
N ILE A 72 -40.66 6.15 30.02
CA ILE A 72 -39.76 4.99 30.10
C ILE A 72 -39.22 4.64 28.71
N LEU A 73 -40.07 4.51 27.70
CA LEU A 73 -39.65 4.25 26.32
C LEU A 73 -38.73 5.35 25.76
N ALA A 74 -39.00 6.63 26.10
CA ALA A 74 -38.15 7.74 25.70
C ALA A 74 -36.78 7.70 26.39
N LEU A 75 -36.73 7.30 27.67
CA LEU A 75 -35.47 7.12 28.41
C LEU A 75 -34.70 5.89 27.91
N GLU A 76 -35.37 4.80 27.59
CA GLU A 76 -34.77 3.60 26.98
C GLU A 76 -34.13 3.94 25.63
N ARG A 77 -34.85 4.65 24.75
CA ARG A 77 -34.28 5.11 23.48
C ARG A 77 -33.09 6.06 23.68
N LYS A 78 -33.14 6.95 24.66
CA LYS A 78 -31.98 7.82 25.00
C LYS A 78 -30.80 7.00 25.49
N LEU A 79 -31.04 5.99 26.32
CA LEU A 79 -30.02 5.08 26.81
C LEU A 79 -29.38 4.29 25.65
N GLU A 80 -30.19 3.78 24.73
CA GLU A 80 -29.70 3.08 23.53
C GLU A 80 -28.82 3.99 22.66
N LEU A 81 -29.24 5.23 22.42
CA LEU A 81 -28.43 6.21 21.68
C LEU A 81 -27.11 6.52 22.39
N GLU A 82 -27.12 6.69 23.71
CA GLU A 82 -25.89 6.88 24.49
C GLU A 82 -24.98 5.65 24.48
N ILE A 83 -25.54 4.43 24.47
CA ILE A 83 -24.75 3.20 24.32
C ILE A 83 -24.08 3.17 22.94
N VAL A 84 -24.81 3.55 21.88
CA VAL A 84 -24.22 3.65 20.53
C VAL A 84 -23.10 4.67 20.50
N HIS A 85 -23.32 5.88 21.04
CA HIS A 85 -22.27 6.91 21.11
C HIS A 85 -21.07 6.49 21.95
N TYR A 86 -21.29 5.79 23.07
CA TYR A 86 -20.21 5.23 23.87
C TYR A 86 -19.39 4.20 23.08
N ASN A 87 -20.07 3.32 22.33
CA ASN A 87 -19.40 2.32 21.50
C ASN A 87 -18.62 2.95 20.34
N GLU A 88 -19.18 3.98 19.70
CA GLU A 88 -18.49 4.79 18.67
C GLU A 88 -17.22 5.44 19.24
N ALA A 89 -17.34 6.14 20.38
CA ALA A 89 -16.20 6.76 21.05
C ALA A 89 -15.15 5.72 21.48
N CYS A 90 -15.58 4.53 21.91
CA CYS A 90 -14.67 3.44 22.27
C CYS A 90 -13.92 2.91 21.04
N SER A 91 -14.61 2.75 19.91
CA SER A 91 -14.01 2.38 18.62
C SER A 91 -12.98 3.42 18.16
N GLU A 92 -13.33 4.71 18.18
CA GLU A 92 -12.41 5.81 17.85
C GLU A 92 -11.18 5.82 18.77
N ASN A 93 -11.36 5.60 20.07
CA ASN A 93 -10.26 5.53 21.01
C ASN A 93 -9.32 4.34 20.71
N ASN A 94 -9.87 3.19 20.34
CA ASN A 94 -9.06 2.04 19.92
C ASN A 94 -8.30 2.31 18.61
N LEU A 95 -8.92 3.00 17.65
CA LEU A 95 -8.25 3.44 16.43
C LEU A 95 -7.10 4.40 16.73
N LEU A 96 -7.31 5.38 17.60
CA LEU A 96 -6.27 6.32 18.03
C LEU A 96 -5.13 5.62 18.77
N LYS A 97 -5.43 4.64 19.64
CA LYS A 97 -4.40 3.82 20.29
C LYS A 97 -3.55 3.05 19.27
N ASN A 98 -4.18 2.42 18.30
CA ASN A 98 -3.48 1.71 17.24
C ASN A 98 -2.59 2.66 16.42
N GLN A 99 -3.09 3.85 16.08
CA GLN A 99 -2.28 4.88 15.41
C GLN A 99 -1.09 5.32 16.26
N ILE A 100 -1.27 5.51 17.57
CA ILE A 100 -0.18 5.83 18.49
C ILE A 100 0.86 4.71 18.54
N GLU A 101 0.44 3.44 18.52
CA GLU A 101 1.37 2.30 18.48
C GLU A 101 2.16 2.23 17.18
N VAL A 102 1.51 2.45 16.04
CA VAL A 102 2.20 2.56 14.74
C VAL A 102 3.24 3.68 14.79
N HIS A 103 2.85 4.87 15.25
CA HIS A 103 3.78 6.00 15.38
C HIS A 103 4.93 5.73 16.36
N ARG A 104 4.70 4.98 17.44
CA ARG A 104 5.76 4.56 18.37
C ARG A 104 6.75 3.60 17.71
N ASN A 105 6.25 2.65 16.93
CA ASN A 105 7.10 1.73 16.17
C ASN A 105 7.91 2.48 15.10
N ASP A 106 7.29 3.41 14.37
CA ASP A 106 7.99 4.26 13.41
C ASP A 106 9.09 5.08 14.09
N LEU A 107 8.81 5.69 15.23
CA LEU A 107 9.80 6.42 16.03
C LEU A 107 10.97 5.53 16.45
N LEU A 108 10.71 4.28 16.86
CA LEU A 108 11.74 3.31 17.20
C LEU A 108 12.60 2.98 15.98
N ASN A 109 11.98 2.72 14.83
CA ASN A 109 12.66 2.43 13.57
C ASN A 109 13.54 3.61 13.12
N TYR A 110 13.02 4.85 13.20
CA TYR A 110 13.78 6.04 12.89
C TYR A 110 14.95 6.26 13.85
N LYS A 111 14.77 6.00 15.15
CA LYS A 111 15.86 6.07 16.13
C LYS A 111 16.98 5.07 15.81
N GLN A 112 16.63 3.82 15.51
CA GLN A 112 17.61 2.80 15.13
C GLN A 112 18.35 3.18 13.84
N SER A 113 17.62 3.67 12.83
CA SER A 113 18.22 4.16 11.58
C SER A 113 19.18 5.33 11.83
N LEU A 114 18.82 6.27 12.70
CA LEU A 114 19.69 7.39 13.08
C LEU A 114 20.93 6.93 13.86
N GLU A 115 20.81 5.94 14.75
CA GLU A 115 21.96 5.36 15.45
C GLU A 115 22.92 4.67 14.49
N ASN A 116 22.39 3.89 13.55
CA ASN A 116 23.19 3.25 12.49
C ASN A 116 23.92 4.29 11.64
N LEU A 117 23.21 5.32 11.16
CA LEU A 117 23.81 6.41 10.38
C LEU A 117 24.88 7.17 11.17
N LYS A 118 24.69 7.40 12.47
CA LYS A 118 25.72 7.99 13.33
C LYS A 118 26.95 7.09 13.44
N GLY A 119 26.74 5.77 13.59
CA GLY A 119 27.80 4.77 13.56
C GLY A 119 28.59 4.81 12.25
N ASP A 120 27.89 4.87 11.11
CA ASP A 120 28.52 4.95 9.79
C ASP A 120 29.31 6.24 9.60
N ILE A 121 28.78 7.39 10.04
CA ILE A 121 29.50 8.67 9.99
C ILE A 121 30.79 8.59 10.82
N LEU A 122 30.74 8.01 12.01
CA LEU A 122 31.93 7.82 12.84
C LEU A 122 32.94 6.88 12.17
N ASN A 123 32.49 5.77 11.60
CA ASN A 123 33.35 4.83 10.88
C ASN A 123 34.02 5.48 9.67
N VAL A 124 33.27 6.23 8.85
CA VAL A 124 33.79 6.97 7.70
C VAL A 124 34.78 8.05 8.15
N SER A 125 34.49 8.76 9.25
CA SER A 125 35.41 9.75 9.83
C SER A 125 36.74 9.11 10.25
N VAL A 126 36.70 7.95 10.91
CA VAL A 126 37.91 7.22 11.33
C VAL A 126 38.68 6.70 10.12
N GLN A 127 38.00 6.14 9.12
CA GLN A 127 38.64 5.69 7.89
C GLN A 127 39.27 6.85 7.11
N GLY A 128 38.58 7.99 7.04
CA GLY A 128 39.09 9.23 6.44
C GLY A 128 40.36 9.72 7.15
N ALA A 129 40.36 9.73 8.49
CA ALA A 129 41.54 10.09 9.27
C ALA A 129 42.71 9.12 9.03
N LYS A 130 42.45 7.80 8.99
CA LYS A 130 43.46 6.79 8.68
C LYS A 130 44.06 6.98 7.28
N ARG A 131 43.21 7.18 6.27
CA ARG A 131 43.65 7.39 4.89
C ARG A 131 44.44 8.70 4.73
N ASN A 132 44.05 9.75 5.44
CA ASN A 132 44.80 11.00 5.48
C ASN A 132 46.18 10.83 6.14
N SER A 133 46.28 10.02 7.21
CA SER A 133 47.57 9.67 7.81
C SER A 133 48.47 8.93 6.83
N GLN A 134 47.94 7.92 6.12
CA GLN A 134 48.69 7.19 5.09
C GLN A 134 49.12 8.11 3.94
N TRP A 135 48.27 9.05 3.53
CA TRP A 135 48.60 10.01 2.48
C TRP A 135 49.75 10.94 2.89
N LYS A 136 49.78 11.39 4.15
CA LYS A 136 50.90 12.18 4.69
C LYS A 136 52.20 11.39 4.71
N GLU A 137 52.16 10.14 5.18
CA GLU A 137 53.31 9.23 5.19
C GLU A 137 53.88 9.04 3.77
N ASN A 138 53.01 8.76 2.79
CA ASN A 138 53.41 8.62 1.39
C ASN A 138 54.03 9.91 0.81
N ILE A 139 53.54 11.09 1.22
CA ILE A 139 54.15 12.36 0.81
C ILE A 139 55.56 12.50 1.39
N GLU A 140 55.75 12.14 2.64
CA GLU A 140 57.07 12.17 3.28
C GLU A 140 58.04 11.20 2.58
N GLU A 141 57.59 9.99 2.26
CA GLU A 141 58.37 9.04 1.45
C GLU A 141 58.73 9.60 0.07
N ASP A 142 57.76 10.18 -0.64
CA ASP A 142 57.97 10.81 -1.94
C ASP A 142 58.99 11.96 -1.86
N GLN A 143 58.97 12.75 -0.79
CA GLN A 143 59.95 13.81 -0.56
C GLN A 143 61.36 13.23 -0.40
N LEU A 144 61.50 12.17 0.41
CA LEU A 144 62.78 11.47 0.59
C LEU A 144 63.29 10.89 -0.75
N PHE A 145 62.42 10.32 -1.56
CA PHE A 145 62.78 9.84 -2.89
C PHE A 145 63.20 10.97 -3.83
N ARG A 146 62.48 12.09 -3.84
CA ARG A 146 62.82 13.28 -4.63
C ARG A 146 64.18 13.86 -4.24
N GLU A 147 64.45 13.95 -2.94
CA GLU A 147 65.75 14.38 -2.42
C GLU A 147 66.88 13.43 -2.87
N ARG A 148 66.67 12.12 -2.73
CA ARG A 148 67.64 11.10 -3.18
C ARG A 148 67.92 11.21 -4.67
N ILE A 149 66.89 11.38 -5.50
CA ILE A 149 67.03 11.58 -6.95
C ILE A 149 67.80 12.88 -7.24
N SER A 150 67.51 13.96 -6.53
CA SER A 150 68.22 15.24 -6.69
C SER A 150 69.72 15.09 -6.39
N VAL A 151 70.07 14.42 -5.28
CA VAL A 151 71.46 14.11 -4.91
C VAL A 151 72.13 13.25 -5.97
N LEU A 152 71.46 12.21 -6.47
CA LEU A 152 72.00 11.35 -7.53
C LEU A 152 72.23 12.11 -8.84
N ARG A 153 71.30 13.01 -9.22
CA ARG A 153 71.45 13.88 -10.40
C ARG A 153 72.66 14.79 -10.27
N SER A 154 72.84 15.43 -9.10
CA SER A 154 74.01 16.27 -8.81
C SER A 154 75.32 15.47 -8.87
N LYS A 155 75.36 14.28 -8.25
CA LYS A 155 76.53 13.37 -8.32
C LYS A 155 76.86 12.95 -9.75
N SER A 156 75.84 12.59 -10.55
CA SER A 156 76.00 12.20 -11.94
C SER A 156 76.49 13.37 -12.81
N ALA A 157 75.92 14.56 -12.63
CA ALA A 157 76.38 15.78 -13.30
C ALA A 157 77.85 16.08 -12.98
N ASN A 158 78.24 15.98 -11.70
CA ASN A 158 79.62 16.17 -11.25
C ASN A 158 80.58 15.10 -11.80
N ALA A 159 80.13 13.84 -11.92
CA ALA A 159 80.92 12.79 -12.54
C ALA A 159 81.10 13.07 -14.04
N LYS A 160 80.04 13.47 -14.75
CA LYS A 160 80.08 13.82 -16.18
C LYS A 160 81.03 14.97 -16.45
N THR A 161 81.02 16.03 -15.63
CA THR A 161 81.97 17.15 -15.77
C THR A 161 83.42 16.70 -15.51
N ARG A 162 83.67 15.90 -14.47
CA ARG A 162 84.99 15.31 -14.20
C ARG A 162 85.51 14.46 -15.35
N TYR A 163 84.68 13.56 -15.88
CA TYR A 163 85.06 12.71 -17.01
C TYR A 163 85.24 13.51 -18.30
N SER A 164 84.38 14.49 -18.56
CA SER A 164 84.54 15.39 -19.71
C SER A 164 85.88 16.14 -19.64
N ASN A 165 86.26 16.66 -18.47
CA ASN A 165 87.55 17.30 -18.27
C ASN A 165 88.72 16.34 -18.52
N LYS A 166 88.63 15.09 -18.03
CA LYS A 166 89.66 14.05 -18.24
C LYS A 166 89.75 13.61 -19.71
N ILE A 167 88.62 13.50 -20.40
CA ILE A 167 88.58 13.21 -21.84
C ILE A 167 89.22 14.35 -22.61
N ASN A 168 88.93 15.60 -22.26
CA ASN A 168 89.53 16.77 -22.91
C ASN A 168 91.05 16.82 -22.69
N SER A 169 91.54 16.52 -21.48
CA SER A 169 92.98 16.45 -21.22
C SER A 169 93.66 15.31 -22.01
N LEU A 170 93.06 14.11 -22.05
CA LEU A 170 93.60 12.98 -22.82
C LEU A 170 93.55 13.23 -24.33
N ALA A 171 92.48 13.87 -24.82
CA ALA A 171 92.36 14.25 -26.23
C ALA A 171 93.41 15.29 -26.64
N SER A 172 93.86 16.16 -25.72
CA SER A 172 95.01 17.05 -25.95
C SER A 172 96.31 16.24 -26.09
N ILE A 173 96.57 15.32 -25.16
CA ILE A 173 97.77 14.46 -25.17
C ILE A 173 97.83 13.60 -26.43
N ILE A 174 96.72 12.97 -26.83
CA ILE A 174 96.67 12.15 -28.06
C ILE A 174 96.89 13.02 -29.31
N ARG A 175 96.39 14.25 -29.34
CA ARG A 175 96.66 15.17 -30.47
C ARG A 175 98.15 15.51 -30.57
N GLU A 176 98.81 15.75 -29.43
CA GLU A 176 100.26 15.94 -29.38
C GLU A 176 101.03 14.69 -29.85
N GLU A 177 100.63 13.50 -29.38
CA GLU A 177 101.30 12.24 -29.72
C GLU A 177 101.09 11.83 -31.20
N ARG A 178 99.89 12.06 -31.76
CA ARG A 178 99.59 11.77 -33.18
C ARG A 178 100.42 12.66 -34.11
N ASN A 179 100.62 13.93 -33.75
CA ASN A 179 101.51 14.82 -34.47
C ASN A 179 102.97 14.33 -34.44
N ASN A 180 103.40 13.63 -33.38
CA ASN A 180 104.73 13.06 -33.27
C ASN A 180 104.89 11.73 -34.03
N LYS A 181 103.89 10.85 -34.01
CA LYS A 181 103.92 9.54 -34.68
C LYS A 181 103.80 9.62 -36.21
N LEU A 182 103.14 10.63 -36.77
CA LEU A 182 103.08 10.85 -38.22
C LEU A 182 104.47 11.08 -38.85
N LYS A 183 105.48 11.42 -38.06
CA LYS A 183 106.88 11.56 -38.52
C LYS A 183 107.67 10.23 -38.55
N GLY A 184 107.17 9.17 -37.91
CA GLY A 184 107.90 7.90 -37.73
C GLY A 184 107.42 6.71 -38.58
N LEU A 185 106.28 6.82 -39.25
CA LEU A 185 105.61 5.70 -39.94
C LEU A 185 105.92 5.58 -41.44
N GLY A 186 107.06 6.12 -41.90
CA GLY A 186 107.50 6.02 -43.29
C GLY A 186 108.50 4.89 -43.59
N ILE A 187 108.96 4.13 -42.59
CA ILE A 187 110.18 3.30 -42.71
C ILE A 187 109.93 1.77 -42.62
N ILE A 188 108.73 1.31 -42.26
CA ILE A 188 108.51 -0.10 -41.86
C ILE A 188 107.42 -0.75 -42.72
N LYS A 189 107.58 -0.75 -44.06
CA LYS A 189 106.67 -1.47 -44.97
C LYS A 189 107.34 -2.41 -45.97
N ASP A 190 108.68 -2.51 -45.99
CA ASP A 190 109.40 -3.19 -47.09
C ASP A 190 110.06 -4.54 -46.75
N VAL A 191 109.78 -5.20 -45.62
CA VAL A 191 110.63 -6.33 -45.16
C VAL A 191 109.90 -7.67 -44.94
N PHE A 192 108.60 -7.81 -45.25
CA PHE A 192 107.86 -9.01 -44.78
C PHE A 192 107.05 -9.81 -45.80
N GLU A 193 107.58 -10.06 -47.01
CA GLU A 193 107.01 -11.08 -47.91
C GLU A 193 108.09 -11.89 -48.63
N PHE A 194 108.63 -12.94 -47.98
CA PHE A 194 109.33 -14.02 -48.69
C PHE A 194 109.31 -15.34 -47.92
N ARG A 195 108.90 -16.42 -48.60
CA ARG A 195 109.05 -17.87 -48.28
C ARG A 195 108.06 -18.49 -47.27
N ASN A 196 107.49 -19.69 -47.49
CA ASN A 196 107.89 -20.83 -48.32
C ASN A 196 106.70 -21.71 -48.70
N SER A 197 106.88 -22.45 -49.79
CA SER A 197 105.99 -23.45 -50.35
C SER A 197 106.49 -24.88 -50.09
N LYS A 198 105.51 -25.76 -49.84
CA LYS A 198 105.39 -27.18 -50.26
C LYS A 198 106.18 -28.33 -49.58
N PRO A 199 105.60 -29.56 -49.65
CA PRO A 199 105.89 -30.69 -48.75
C PRO A 199 106.58 -31.88 -49.48
N ALA A 200 106.93 -32.94 -48.74
CA ALA A 200 107.37 -34.21 -49.34
C ALA A 200 106.95 -35.44 -48.51
N ASP A 201 106.51 -36.46 -49.25
CA ASP A 201 106.06 -37.79 -48.85
C ASP A 201 107.21 -38.73 -48.41
N SER A 202 106.91 -39.75 -47.61
CA SER A 202 107.46 -41.11 -47.80
C SER A 202 106.79 -42.14 -46.87
N LEU A 203 106.71 -43.37 -47.38
CA LEU A 203 105.90 -44.55 -47.03
C LEU A 203 106.94 -45.65 -46.63
N GLU A 204 106.84 -46.41 -45.54
CA GLU A 204 106.49 -47.86 -45.57
C GLU A 204 107.17 -48.69 -44.44
N LEU A 205 107.19 -48.24 -43.17
CA LEU A 205 107.24 -49.17 -42.00
C LEU A 205 105.83 -49.40 -41.44
N SER A 206 104.85 -49.14 -42.30
CA SER A 206 103.64 -48.50 -41.83
C SER A 206 102.42 -49.37 -41.99
N SER A 207 102.42 -50.66 -42.32
CA SER A 207 101.15 -51.37 -42.62
C SER A 207 100.40 -51.90 -41.38
N MET A 208 101.10 -52.43 -40.37
CA MET A 208 100.50 -52.86 -39.09
C MET A 208 100.37 -51.69 -38.10
N LEU A 209 101.40 -50.85 -38.02
CA LEU A 209 101.26 -49.50 -37.49
C LEU A 209 100.16 -48.74 -38.26
N ARG A 210 100.00 -48.85 -39.59
CA ARG A 210 98.83 -48.28 -40.33
C ARG A 210 97.54 -48.86 -39.82
N LYS A 211 97.42 -50.10 -39.35
CA LYS A 211 96.12 -50.63 -38.90
C LYS A 211 95.73 -50.06 -37.54
N LEU A 212 96.66 -50.02 -36.59
CA LEU A 212 96.46 -49.34 -35.31
C LEU A 212 96.32 -47.83 -35.52
N VAL A 213 97.23 -47.21 -36.25
CA VAL A 213 97.14 -45.82 -36.72
C VAL A 213 95.89 -45.59 -37.57
N LYS A 214 95.32 -46.54 -38.30
CA LYS A 214 94.04 -46.38 -39.04
C LYS A 214 92.86 -46.44 -38.08
N LYS A 215 92.88 -47.31 -37.06
CA LYS A 215 91.86 -47.31 -35.99
C LYS A 215 91.92 -46.02 -35.17
N TRP A 216 93.12 -45.65 -34.71
CA TRP A 216 93.39 -44.39 -34.05
C TRP A 216 93.12 -43.20 -34.98
N GLN A 217 93.43 -43.26 -36.28
CA GLN A 217 93.07 -42.23 -37.27
C GLN A 217 91.58 -42.21 -37.52
N LYS A 218 90.86 -43.32 -37.43
CA LYS A 218 89.40 -43.33 -37.58
C LYS A 218 88.76 -42.69 -36.35
N ALA A 219 89.15 -43.09 -35.14
CA ALA A 219 88.73 -42.45 -33.89
C ALA A 219 89.15 -40.97 -33.82
N LEU A 220 90.33 -40.63 -34.29
CA LEU A 220 90.85 -39.27 -34.37
C LEU A 220 90.18 -38.48 -35.51
N LYS A 221 89.77 -39.11 -36.61
CA LYS A 221 88.97 -38.51 -37.69
C LYS A 221 87.55 -38.24 -37.21
N GLU A 222 86.92 -39.18 -36.51
CA GLU A 222 85.59 -38.99 -35.90
C GLU A 222 85.64 -37.88 -34.86
N ARG A 223 86.64 -37.91 -33.96
CA ARG A 223 86.88 -36.83 -32.99
C ARG A 223 87.23 -35.51 -33.66
N LYS A 224 87.98 -35.52 -34.77
CA LYS A 224 88.31 -34.33 -35.57
C LYS A 224 87.08 -33.79 -36.29
N ILE A 225 86.21 -34.62 -36.86
CA ILE A 225 84.96 -34.21 -37.49
C ILE A 225 84.04 -33.58 -36.45
N LEU A 226 83.95 -34.18 -35.25
CA LEU A 226 83.18 -33.65 -34.13
C LEU A 226 83.76 -32.32 -33.63
N LEU A 227 85.09 -32.22 -33.50
CA LEU A 227 85.78 -30.97 -33.14
C LEU A 227 85.66 -29.91 -34.24
N GLU A 228 85.67 -30.30 -35.52
CA GLU A 228 85.40 -29.43 -36.66
C GLU A 228 83.95 -28.98 -36.69
N GLY A 229 83.00 -29.85 -36.31
CA GLY A 229 81.60 -29.51 -36.07
C GLY A 229 81.46 -28.45 -34.99
N TYR A 230 82.08 -28.65 -33.83
CA TYR A 230 82.12 -27.63 -32.77
C TYR A 230 82.80 -26.35 -33.23
N LYS A 231 83.92 -26.42 -33.96
CA LYS A 231 84.57 -25.23 -34.52
C LYS A 231 83.69 -24.51 -35.54
N LYS A 232 82.93 -25.23 -36.37
CA LYS A 232 81.96 -24.66 -37.31
C LYS A 232 80.81 -24.00 -36.54
N ASN A 233 80.27 -24.64 -35.52
CA ASN A 233 79.21 -24.06 -34.67
C ASN A 233 79.72 -22.81 -33.94
N ILE A 234 80.93 -22.85 -33.36
CA ILE A 234 81.55 -21.67 -32.74
C ILE A 234 81.78 -20.57 -33.77
N LYS A 235 82.19 -20.89 -35.01
CA LYS A 235 82.33 -19.91 -36.09
C LYS A 235 80.98 -19.30 -36.47
N LEU A 236 79.92 -20.12 -36.55
CA LEU A 236 78.57 -19.67 -36.88
C LEU A 236 78.01 -18.76 -35.78
N ILE A 237 78.18 -19.15 -34.51
CA ILE A 237 77.85 -18.33 -33.35
C ILE A 237 78.65 -17.01 -33.38
N LYS A 238 79.96 -17.05 -33.66
CA LYS A 238 80.78 -15.84 -33.80
C LYS A 238 80.35 -14.95 -34.96
N LEU A 239 79.89 -15.52 -36.08
CA LEU A 239 79.36 -14.77 -37.21
C LEU A 239 78.03 -14.10 -36.85
N ALA A 240 77.11 -14.83 -36.20
CA ALA A 240 75.86 -14.28 -35.70
C ALA A 240 76.11 -13.15 -34.68
N PHE A 241 77.07 -13.31 -33.76
CA PHE A 241 77.44 -12.24 -32.83
C PHE A 241 78.05 -11.02 -33.54
N ARG A 242 78.84 -11.21 -34.60
CA ARG A 242 79.34 -10.08 -35.40
C ARG A 242 78.23 -9.36 -36.16
N GLU A 243 77.24 -10.11 -36.66
CA GLU A 243 76.07 -9.55 -37.33
C GLU A 243 75.21 -8.74 -36.35
N ILE A 244 74.96 -9.29 -35.15
CA ILE A 244 74.29 -8.58 -34.06
C ILE A 244 75.11 -7.36 -33.63
N GLN A 245 76.44 -7.48 -33.51
CA GLN A 245 77.33 -6.37 -33.18
C GLN A 245 77.31 -5.27 -34.26
N ALA A 246 77.25 -5.63 -35.54
CA ALA A 246 77.13 -4.68 -36.63
C ALA A 246 75.77 -3.97 -36.63
N ALA A 247 74.69 -4.67 -36.27
CA ALA A 247 73.34 -4.12 -36.20
C ALA A 247 73.10 -3.26 -34.95
N THR A 248 73.66 -3.65 -33.80
CA THR A 248 73.42 -3.00 -32.50
C THR A 248 74.48 -1.98 -32.09
N GLY A 249 75.67 -2.03 -32.69
CA GLY A 249 76.78 -1.12 -32.39
C GLY A 249 77.50 -1.37 -31.06
N TYR A 250 77.14 -2.42 -30.31
CA TYR A 250 77.82 -2.77 -29.06
C TYR A 250 79.18 -3.44 -29.32
N GLY A 251 80.25 -2.90 -28.72
CA GLY A 251 81.63 -3.35 -28.93
C GLY A 251 82.00 -4.64 -28.19
N ASN A 252 81.30 -4.96 -27.10
CA ASN A 252 81.62 -6.08 -26.21
C ASN A 252 80.49 -7.12 -26.14
N ILE A 253 80.85 -8.40 -26.11
CA ILE A 253 79.89 -9.52 -26.10
C ILE A 253 79.07 -9.50 -24.79
N ASP A 254 79.71 -9.16 -23.67
CA ASP A 254 79.04 -9.11 -22.36
C ASP A 254 77.96 -8.02 -22.30
N ASP A 255 78.15 -6.90 -23.03
CA ASP A 255 77.16 -5.82 -23.11
C ASP A 255 75.93 -6.26 -23.92
N ILE A 256 76.12 -7.05 -24.97
CA ILE A 256 75.03 -7.62 -25.79
C ILE A 256 74.21 -8.59 -24.94
N VAL A 257 74.86 -9.47 -24.18
CA VAL A 257 74.17 -10.42 -23.29
C VAL A 257 73.42 -9.69 -22.19
N THR A 258 74.03 -8.68 -21.58
CA THR A 258 73.37 -7.86 -20.54
C THR A 258 72.17 -7.09 -21.10
N ALA A 259 72.28 -6.54 -22.31
CA ALA A 259 71.17 -5.88 -22.99
C ALA A 259 70.04 -6.87 -23.34
N PHE A 260 70.39 -8.10 -23.75
CA PHE A 260 69.42 -9.14 -24.03
C PHE A 260 68.66 -9.57 -22.76
N ILE A 261 69.36 -9.83 -21.66
CA ILE A 261 68.75 -10.16 -20.36
C ILE A 261 67.81 -9.04 -19.92
N LYS A 262 68.25 -7.77 -20.00
CA LYS A 262 67.39 -6.63 -19.67
C LYS A 262 66.16 -6.53 -20.57
N SER A 263 66.30 -6.81 -21.87
CA SER A 263 65.16 -6.82 -22.78
C SER A 263 64.19 -7.97 -22.48
N GLU A 264 64.70 -9.13 -22.05
CA GLU A 264 63.89 -10.27 -21.62
C GLU A 264 63.14 -9.96 -20.32
N GLU A 265 63.82 -9.37 -19.33
CA GLU A 265 63.20 -8.89 -18.09
C GLU A 265 62.08 -7.88 -18.38
N GLN A 266 62.32 -6.91 -19.28
CA GLN A 266 61.29 -5.96 -19.72
C GLN A 266 60.12 -6.64 -20.42
N ILE A 267 60.37 -7.65 -21.26
CA ILE A 267 59.30 -8.42 -21.91
C ILE A 267 58.48 -9.18 -20.86
N HIS A 268 59.14 -9.75 -19.84
CA HIS A 268 58.45 -10.42 -18.74
C HIS A 268 57.59 -9.45 -17.92
N GLU A 269 58.10 -8.25 -17.61
CA GLU A 269 57.32 -7.19 -16.95
C GLU A 269 56.09 -6.78 -17.77
N VAL A 270 56.26 -6.59 -19.08
CA VAL A 270 55.15 -6.27 -19.99
C VAL A 270 54.14 -7.42 -20.02
N TRP A 271 54.59 -8.67 -20.04
CA TRP A 271 53.70 -9.82 -20.01
C TRP A 271 52.90 -9.91 -18.70
N GLN A 272 53.55 -9.66 -17.56
CA GLN A 272 52.87 -9.58 -16.27
C GLN A 272 51.87 -8.44 -16.23
N TYR A 273 52.21 -7.28 -16.79
CA TYR A 273 51.29 -6.15 -16.92
C TYR A 273 50.07 -6.49 -17.80
N ILE A 274 50.27 -7.15 -18.94
CA ILE A 274 49.18 -7.62 -19.80
C ILE A 274 48.27 -8.60 -19.06
N ASN A 275 48.83 -9.54 -18.29
CA ASN A 275 48.02 -10.46 -17.49
C ASN A 275 47.23 -9.74 -16.39
N THR A 276 47.84 -8.72 -15.77
CA THR A 276 47.17 -7.91 -14.76
C THR A 276 46.01 -7.13 -15.39
N LEU A 277 46.23 -6.51 -16.56
CA LEU A 277 45.20 -5.84 -17.34
C LEU A 277 44.07 -6.80 -17.76
N ASN A 278 44.39 -8.02 -18.19
CA ASN A 278 43.37 -9.01 -18.52
C ASN A 278 42.54 -9.36 -17.29
N GLY A 279 43.16 -9.53 -16.11
CA GLY A 279 42.42 -9.72 -14.86
C GLY A 279 41.57 -8.51 -14.48
N GLU A 280 42.05 -7.29 -14.73
CA GLU A 280 41.25 -6.07 -14.55
C GLU A 280 40.06 -5.99 -15.52
N ILE A 281 40.26 -6.40 -16.78
CA ILE A 281 39.18 -6.50 -17.78
C ILE A 281 38.13 -7.50 -17.33
N ASP A 282 38.52 -8.71 -16.91
CA ASP A 282 37.61 -9.74 -16.42
C ASP A 282 36.79 -9.22 -15.21
N ASN A 283 37.45 -8.54 -14.27
CA ASN A 283 36.78 -7.92 -13.12
C ASN A 283 35.82 -6.81 -13.54
N LEU A 284 36.19 -5.98 -14.52
CA LEU A 284 35.31 -4.93 -15.05
C LEU A 284 34.11 -5.51 -15.80
N GLU A 285 34.29 -6.60 -16.55
CA GLU A 285 33.22 -7.31 -17.23
C GLU A 285 32.24 -7.95 -16.24
N GLU A 286 32.73 -8.55 -15.15
CA GLU A 286 31.90 -9.07 -14.06
C GLU A 286 31.09 -7.95 -13.39
N ASN A 287 31.74 -6.83 -13.05
CA ASN A 287 31.07 -5.66 -12.48
C ASN A 287 30.02 -5.06 -13.43
N LEU A 288 30.31 -5.02 -14.74
CA LEU A 288 29.37 -4.54 -15.75
C LEU A 288 28.16 -5.47 -15.81
N LYS A 289 28.39 -6.79 -15.82
CA LYS A 289 27.32 -7.79 -15.80
C LYS A 289 26.43 -7.63 -14.56
N GLU A 290 27.03 -7.53 -13.36
CA GLU A 290 26.26 -7.27 -12.14
C GLU A 290 25.44 -5.97 -12.21
N ALA A 291 26.03 -4.89 -12.76
CA ALA A 291 25.34 -3.62 -12.90
C ALA A 291 24.16 -3.75 -13.87
N THR A 292 24.32 -4.47 -14.99
CA THR A 292 23.23 -4.73 -15.94
C THR A 292 22.11 -5.56 -15.33
N GLU A 293 22.43 -6.60 -14.55
CA GLU A 293 21.43 -7.40 -13.83
C GLU A 293 20.66 -6.55 -12.80
N LYS A 294 21.35 -5.66 -12.09
CA LYS A 294 20.73 -4.69 -11.17
C LYS A 294 19.78 -3.75 -11.92
N ILE A 295 20.20 -3.19 -13.07
CA ILE A 295 19.36 -2.33 -13.90
C ILE A 295 18.10 -3.07 -14.36
N GLU A 296 18.24 -4.28 -14.91
CA GLU A 296 17.08 -5.08 -15.33
C GLU A 296 16.11 -5.35 -14.18
N SER A 297 16.64 -5.61 -12.98
CA SER A 297 15.80 -5.83 -11.79
C SER A 297 15.01 -4.58 -11.40
N TYR A 298 15.63 -3.40 -11.51
CA TYR A 298 14.97 -2.12 -11.25
C TYR A 298 13.93 -1.79 -12.32
N GLU A 299 14.19 -2.07 -13.60
CA GLU A 299 13.23 -1.89 -14.68
C GLU A 299 12.01 -2.79 -14.49
N LYS A 300 12.21 -4.08 -14.22
CA LYS A 300 11.11 -5.03 -13.91
C LYS A 300 10.28 -4.56 -12.71
N ASN A 301 10.91 -4.01 -11.68
CA ASN A 301 10.21 -3.47 -10.51
C ASN A 301 9.45 -2.17 -10.83
N LYS A 302 10.01 -1.31 -11.68
CA LYS A 302 9.35 -0.10 -12.17
C LYS A 302 8.11 -0.43 -12.99
N GLU A 303 8.21 -1.37 -13.93
CA GLU A 303 7.06 -1.85 -14.72
C GLU A 303 5.95 -2.42 -13.83
N LYS A 304 6.31 -3.26 -12.83
CA LYS A 304 5.33 -3.76 -11.85
C LYS A 304 4.68 -2.65 -11.03
N GLY A 305 5.45 -1.61 -10.68
CA GLY A 305 4.94 -0.41 -10.01
C GLY A 305 3.96 0.37 -10.89
N GLU A 306 4.32 0.60 -12.15
CA GLU A 306 3.49 1.31 -13.12
C GLU A 306 2.18 0.57 -13.41
N VAL A 307 2.22 -0.76 -13.58
CA VAL A 307 1.03 -1.59 -13.76
C VAL A 307 0.08 -1.46 -12.56
N LYS A 308 0.60 -1.56 -11.33
CA LYS A 308 -0.20 -1.37 -10.10
C LYS A 308 -0.79 0.03 -9.99
N CYS A 309 -0.03 1.07 -10.36
CA CYS A 309 -0.53 2.45 -10.38
C CYS A 309 -1.65 2.64 -11.41
N ILE A 310 -1.52 2.06 -12.61
CA ILE A 310 -2.54 2.10 -13.66
C ILE A 310 -3.80 1.35 -13.22
N GLU A 311 -3.66 0.17 -12.61
CA GLU A 311 -4.78 -0.60 -12.06
C GLU A 311 -5.50 0.17 -10.96
N ASN A 312 -4.77 0.76 -10.00
CA ASN A 312 -5.35 1.60 -8.96
C ASN A 312 -6.04 2.84 -9.53
N LYS A 313 -5.45 3.50 -10.53
CA LYS A 313 -6.07 4.65 -11.19
C LYS A 313 -7.39 4.25 -11.87
N ASN A 314 -7.40 3.14 -12.61
CA ASN A 314 -8.60 2.62 -13.25
C ASN A 314 -9.67 2.21 -12.22
N TYR A 315 -9.28 1.64 -11.08
CA TYR A 315 -10.20 1.32 -9.98
C TYR A 315 -10.82 2.59 -9.39
N LEU A 316 -10.00 3.60 -9.11
CA LEU A 316 -10.46 4.88 -8.59
C LEU A 316 -11.39 5.61 -9.57
N ASP A 317 -11.07 5.58 -10.87
CA ASP A 317 -11.92 6.17 -11.91
C ASP A 317 -13.29 5.47 -12.00
N LYS A 318 -13.32 4.13 -11.96
CA LYS A 318 -14.59 3.38 -11.90
C LYS A 318 -15.40 3.71 -10.65
N ARG A 319 -14.73 3.81 -9.49
CA ARG A 319 -15.40 4.17 -8.23
C ARG A 319 -15.95 5.59 -8.29
N LYS A 320 -15.20 6.54 -8.84
CA LYS A 320 -15.64 7.92 -9.06
C LYS A 320 -16.88 7.98 -9.94
N GLN A 321 -16.88 7.32 -11.09
CA GLN A 321 -18.05 7.23 -11.97
C GLN A 321 -19.28 6.64 -11.25
N SER A 322 -19.09 5.60 -10.43
CA SER A 322 -20.18 5.01 -9.66
C SER A 322 -20.79 5.98 -8.63
N MET A 323 -19.95 6.83 -8.03
CA MET A 323 -20.38 7.87 -7.08
C MET A 323 -21.09 9.02 -7.79
N GLU A 324 -20.56 9.48 -8.93
CA GLU A 324 -21.21 10.51 -9.76
C GLU A 324 -22.61 10.07 -10.17
N LEU A 325 -22.78 8.82 -10.62
CA LEU A 325 -24.10 8.26 -10.94
C LEU A 325 -25.05 8.24 -9.72
N LYS A 326 -24.55 7.94 -8.52
CA LYS A 326 -25.35 7.98 -7.29
C LYS A 326 -25.76 9.41 -6.92
N VAL A 327 -24.85 10.38 -7.08
CA VAL A 327 -25.14 11.79 -6.82
C VAL A 327 -26.19 12.31 -7.80
N ILE A 328 -26.07 12.00 -9.09
CA ILE A 328 -27.07 12.38 -10.11
C ILE A 328 -28.44 11.79 -9.75
N LYS A 329 -28.51 10.50 -9.40
CA LYS A 329 -29.78 9.87 -9.00
C LYS A 329 -30.39 10.49 -7.74
N LYS A 330 -29.58 10.87 -6.75
CA LYS A 330 -30.06 11.56 -5.55
C LYS A 330 -30.52 12.99 -5.86
N GLY A 331 -29.80 13.70 -6.74
CA GLY A 331 -30.18 15.03 -7.21
C GLY A 331 -31.52 15.02 -7.94
N GLN A 332 -31.74 14.05 -8.84
CA GLN A 332 -33.02 13.87 -9.53
C GLN A 332 -34.18 13.64 -8.55
N LYS A 333 -34.00 12.75 -7.57
CA LYS A 333 -35.01 12.52 -6.52
C LYS A 333 -35.29 13.78 -5.70
N PHE A 334 -34.27 14.58 -5.42
CA PHE A 334 -34.42 15.83 -4.70
C PHE A 334 -35.20 16.86 -5.53
N GLU A 335 -34.90 16.99 -6.82
CA GLU A 335 -35.66 17.86 -7.74
C GLU A 335 -37.12 17.42 -7.89
N GLU A 336 -37.40 16.11 -7.95
CA GLU A 336 -38.75 15.56 -7.98
C GLU A 336 -39.55 15.96 -6.72
N VAL A 337 -38.96 15.78 -5.53
CA VAL A 337 -39.58 16.17 -4.26
C VAL A 337 -39.79 17.69 -4.19
N GLN A 338 -38.80 18.49 -4.61
CA GLN A 338 -38.92 19.95 -4.65
C GLN A 338 -40.03 20.42 -5.60
N ALA A 339 -40.19 19.74 -6.74
CA ALA A 339 -41.28 19.99 -7.69
C ALA A 339 -42.66 19.63 -7.10
N GLU A 340 -42.75 18.63 -6.23
CA GLU A 340 -43.99 18.31 -5.50
C GLU A 340 -44.29 19.35 -4.42
N ILE A 341 -43.29 19.76 -3.63
CA ILE A 341 -43.44 20.81 -2.60
C ILE A 341 -43.89 22.12 -3.24
N THR A 342 -43.28 22.54 -4.34
CA THR A 342 -43.67 23.76 -5.07
C THR A 342 -45.10 23.72 -5.61
N LYS A 343 -45.64 22.54 -5.96
CA LYS A 343 -47.07 22.38 -6.33
C LYS A 343 -48.00 22.48 -5.12
N LEU A 344 -47.57 22.06 -3.93
CA LEU A 344 -48.37 22.10 -2.71
C LEU A 344 -48.43 23.50 -2.07
N LEU A 345 -47.36 24.29 -2.18
CA LEU A 345 -47.28 25.67 -1.69
C LEU A 345 -48.47 26.58 -2.07
N PRO A 346 -48.91 26.67 -3.33
CA PRO A 346 -50.06 27.50 -3.69
C PRO A 346 -51.38 26.98 -3.13
N ILE A 347 -51.51 25.68 -2.86
CA ILE A 347 -52.71 25.08 -2.26
C ILE A 347 -52.79 25.46 -0.78
N VAL A 348 -51.68 25.35 -0.05
CA VAL A 348 -51.58 25.77 1.36
C VAL A 348 -51.82 27.28 1.48
N LYS A 349 -51.29 28.10 0.57
CA LYS A 349 -51.54 29.54 0.52
C LYS A 349 -53.03 29.85 0.31
N LYS A 350 -53.73 29.11 -0.56
CA LYS A 350 -55.19 29.24 -0.72
C LYS A 350 -55.97 28.82 0.52
N MET A 351 -55.57 27.73 1.19
CA MET A 351 -56.22 27.26 2.43
C MET A 351 -56.04 28.25 3.58
N SER A 352 -54.83 28.80 3.77
CA SER A 352 -54.55 29.85 4.76
C SER A 352 -55.38 31.11 4.51
N ASN A 353 -55.47 31.57 3.26
CA ASN A 353 -56.28 32.74 2.92
C ASN A 353 -57.78 32.50 3.17
N LEU A 354 -58.29 31.29 2.94
CA LEU A 354 -59.67 30.91 3.26
C LEU A 354 -59.93 30.87 4.77
N CYS A 355 -58.93 30.46 5.57
CA CYS A 355 -58.99 30.49 7.02
C CYS A 355 -59.02 31.93 7.55
N GLN A 356 -58.28 32.86 6.94
CA GLN A 356 -58.31 34.28 7.29
C GLN A 356 -59.61 34.98 6.85
N SER A 357 -60.21 34.55 5.73
CA SER A 357 -61.45 35.16 5.21
C SER A 357 -62.72 34.72 5.93
N THR A 358 -62.65 33.70 6.78
CA THR A 358 -63.81 33.22 7.55
C THR A 358 -63.91 33.99 8.87
N THR A 359 -64.84 34.94 8.91
CA THR A 359 -65.13 35.80 10.05
C THR A 359 -65.91 35.05 11.14
N LEU A 360 -65.26 34.13 11.85
CA LEU A 360 -65.70 33.72 13.18
C LEU A 360 -64.85 34.46 14.22
N PRO A 361 -65.45 35.05 15.27
CA PRO A 361 -64.73 35.81 16.27
C PRO A 361 -64.07 34.83 17.23
N ILE A 362 -62.96 34.23 16.83
CA ILE A 362 -62.15 33.40 17.70
C ILE A 362 -60.74 33.96 17.63
N GLN A 363 -60.27 34.46 18.78
CA GLN A 363 -58.88 34.85 18.99
C GLN A 363 -58.02 33.59 18.85
N LEU A 364 -57.60 33.28 17.62
CA LEU A 364 -56.36 32.55 17.41
C LEU A 364 -55.26 33.31 18.16
N THR A 365 -54.32 32.61 18.76
CA THR A 365 -53.10 33.20 19.33
C THR A 365 -52.31 33.91 18.23
N THR A 366 -52.71 35.15 17.95
CA THR A 366 -52.10 36.14 17.08
C THR A 366 -50.82 36.64 17.73
N SER A 367 -49.78 35.81 17.75
CA SER A 367 -48.43 36.29 18.08
C SER A 367 -47.36 35.84 17.09
N TYR A 368 -47.65 34.86 16.21
CA TYR A 368 -46.66 34.36 15.25
C TYR A 368 -47.06 34.51 13.78
N VAL A 369 -48.35 34.77 13.49
CA VAL A 369 -48.86 34.85 12.10
C VAL A 369 -48.50 36.18 11.42
N ASP A 370 -48.38 37.27 12.18
CA ASP A 370 -48.00 38.58 11.62
C ASP A 370 -46.50 38.67 11.27
N SER A 371 -45.68 37.72 11.75
CA SER A 371 -44.22 37.70 11.55
C SER A 371 -43.75 36.76 10.45
N ILE A 372 -44.61 35.89 9.91
CA ILE A 372 -44.21 35.02 8.79
C ILE A 372 -44.56 35.73 7.48
N ASN A 373 -43.54 36.35 6.90
CA ASN A 373 -43.58 36.87 5.55
C ASN A 373 -43.95 35.71 4.60
N PHE A 374 -45.14 35.76 4.00
CA PHE A 374 -45.68 34.71 3.08
C PHE A 374 -44.85 34.52 1.79
N GLU A 375 -43.76 35.25 1.63
CA GLU A 375 -42.77 35.13 0.55
C GLU A 375 -41.66 34.11 0.84
N SER A 376 -41.42 33.71 2.10
CA SER A 376 -40.39 32.72 2.47
C SER A 376 -40.99 31.45 3.08
N LEU A 377 -41.85 30.78 2.33
CA LEU A 377 -42.30 29.42 2.65
C LEU A 377 -41.16 28.42 2.36
N THR A 378 -40.34 28.15 3.36
CA THR A 378 -39.38 27.04 3.41
C THR A 378 -40.01 25.79 4.04
N GLU A 379 -39.41 24.62 3.81
CA GLU A 379 -39.85 23.30 4.29
C GLU A 379 -40.15 23.29 5.81
N ASP A 380 -39.36 24.02 6.59
CA ASP A 380 -39.52 24.19 8.04
C ASP A 380 -40.76 25.02 8.45
N ASN A 381 -41.25 25.89 7.56
CA ASN A 381 -42.39 26.77 7.83
C ASN A 381 -43.73 26.14 7.41
N ILE A 382 -43.73 25.09 6.58
CA ILE A 382 -44.97 24.44 6.09
C ILE A 382 -45.64 23.64 7.21
N LEU A 383 -44.87 22.90 8.01
CA LEU A 383 -45.38 22.07 9.11
C LEU A 383 -46.12 22.88 10.20
N PRO A 384 -45.58 24.00 10.73
CA PRO A 384 -46.29 24.81 11.71
C PRO A 384 -47.53 25.51 11.12
N ILE A 385 -47.52 25.92 9.85
CA ILE A 385 -48.70 26.51 9.18
C ILE A 385 -49.81 25.46 9.03
N LEU A 386 -49.47 24.23 8.63
CA LEU A 386 -50.45 23.15 8.49
C LEU A 386 -51.07 22.76 9.85
N GLY A 387 -50.26 22.72 10.91
CA GLY A 387 -50.76 22.49 12.27
C GLY A 387 -51.74 23.57 12.74
N GLN A 388 -51.48 24.84 12.41
CA GLN A 388 -52.41 25.94 12.71
C GLN A 388 -53.71 25.86 11.88
N ILE A 389 -53.64 25.40 10.63
CA ILE A 389 -54.83 25.12 9.82
C ILE A 389 -55.64 23.96 10.41
N GLU A 390 -54.99 22.90 10.90
CA GLU A 390 -55.66 21.77 11.56
C GLU A 390 -56.36 22.20 12.86
N GLU A 391 -55.69 23.04 13.66
CA GLU A 391 -56.26 23.61 14.87
C GLU A 391 -57.47 24.50 14.54
N TYR A 392 -57.36 25.36 13.52
CA TYR A 392 -58.47 26.19 13.04
C TYR A 392 -59.65 25.37 12.52
N LEU A 393 -59.40 24.32 11.72
CA LEU A 393 -60.43 23.40 11.24
C LEU A 393 -61.13 22.68 12.38
N SER A 394 -60.37 22.27 13.41
CA SER A 394 -60.92 21.66 14.62
C SER A 394 -61.85 22.62 15.36
N TYR A 395 -61.49 23.90 15.46
CA TYR A 395 -62.34 24.93 16.06
C TYR A 395 -63.60 25.24 15.25
N ILE A 396 -63.52 25.28 13.92
CA ILE A 396 -64.72 25.38 13.06
C ILE A 396 -65.62 24.17 13.26
N LEU A 397 -65.06 22.96 13.37
CA LEU A 397 -65.84 21.76 13.60
C LEU A 397 -66.62 21.84 14.92
N ILE A 398 -65.95 22.34 15.97
CA ILE A 398 -66.55 22.58 17.29
C ILE A 398 -67.65 23.64 17.21
N SER A 399 -67.43 24.77 16.52
CA SER A 399 -68.43 25.85 16.42
C SER A 399 -69.66 25.45 15.60
N VAL A 400 -69.47 24.70 14.51
CA VAL A 400 -70.57 24.13 13.71
C VAL A 400 -71.34 23.08 14.51
N ALA A 401 -70.66 22.26 15.32
CA ALA A 401 -71.31 21.30 16.22
C ALA A 401 -72.13 22.01 17.32
N TYR A 402 -71.62 23.13 17.85
CA TYR A 402 -72.36 23.99 18.79
C TYR A 402 -73.61 24.60 18.16
N HIS A 403 -73.51 25.13 16.93
CA HIS A 403 -74.64 25.75 16.23
C HIS A 403 -75.73 24.75 15.82
N LYS A 404 -75.41 23.46 15.64
CA LYS A 404 -76.40 22.40 15.35
C LYS A 404 -77.08 21.82 16.59
N ASN A 405 -76.77 22.30 17.79
CA ASN A 405 -77.42 21.92 19.06
C ASN A 405 -77.36 20.40 19.37
N ASP A 406 -76.25 19.75 19.01
CA ASP A 406 -75.98 18.37 19.38
C ASP A 406 -75.31 18.33 20.78
N LYS A 407 -75.88 17.56 21.72
CA LYS A 407 -75.45 17.49 23.14
C LYS A 407 -74.04 16.91 23.37
N HIS A 408 -73.30 16.51 22.33
CA HIS A 408 -71.93 15.99 22.43
C HIS A 408 -71.08 16.36 21.20
N PRO A 409 -70.22 17.40 21.27
CA PRO A 409 -69.46 17.89 20.13
C PRO A 409 -68.13 17.15 19.85
N VAL A 410 -67.71 16.20 20.68
CA VAL A 410 -66.37 15.59 20.61
C VAL A 410 -66.37 14.15 20.04
N LEU A 411 -67.53 13.57 19.73
CA LEU A 411 -67.64 12.14 19.34
C LEU A 411 -68.51 11.89 18.09
N LYS A 412 -68.44 12.76 17.09
CA LYS A 412 -68.80 12.35 15.72
C LYS A 412 -67.52 12.16 14.92
N PRO A 413 -67.03 10.92 14.71
CA PRO A 413 -66.06 10.69 13.65
C PRO A 413 -66.70 11.18 12.36
N ILE A 414 -65.91 11.87 11.54
CA ILE A 414 -66.27 12.29 10.18
C ILE A 414 -66.97 11.11 9.51
N ALA A 415 -68.21 11.30 9.05
CA ALA A 415 -68.87 10.28 8.23
C ALA A 415 -68.05 10.12 6.96
N LEU A 416 -67.37 8.97 6.82
CA LEU A 416 -66.59 8.61 5.63
C LEU A 416 -67.43 8.62 4.34
N ASP A 417 -68.76 8.67 4.44
CA ASP A 417 -69.69 8.58 3.30
C ASP A 417 -69.72 9.84 2.40
N ILE A 418 -69.11 10.97 2.79
CA ILE A 418 -69.08 12.20 1.97
C ILE A 418 -67.74 12.40 1.23
N LEU A 419 -66.72 11.58 1.53
CA LEU A 419 -65.53 11.53 0.70
C LEU A 419 -65.80 10.53 -0.43
N GLN A 420 -65.98 11.03 -1.66
CA GLN A 420 -65.85 10.19 -2.85
C GLN A 420 -64.58 9.36 -2.70
N GLU A 421 -64.72 8.04 -2.75
CA GLU A 421 -63.62 7.09 -2.78
C GLU A 421 -62.62 7.51 -3.87
N LYS A 422 -61.54 8.20 -3.47
CA LYS A 422 -60.32 8.15 -4.27
C LYS A 422 -59.72 6.79 -3.99
N SER A 423 -59.81 5.92 -4.99
CA SER A 423 -59.13 4.64 -5.03
C SER A 423 -57.63 4.86 -4.86
N PHE A 424 -57.16 4.79 -3.62
CA PHE A 424 -55.77 4.48 -3.35
C PHE A 424 -55.59 3.00 -3.67
N ALA A 425 -55.33 2.70 -4.94
CA ALA A 425 -54.66 1.48 -5.33
C ALA A 425 -53.22 1.53 -4.79
N ILE A 426 -53.07 1.39 -3.48
CA ILE A 426 -51.79 1.01 -2.88
C ILE A 426 -51.74 -0.49 -3.11
N THR A 427 -51.06 -0.90 -4.18
CA THR A 427 -50.49 -2.25 -4.21
C THR A 427 -49.56 -2.33 -3.00
N PRO A 428 -49.76 -3.26 -2.05
CA PRO A 428 -48.80 -3.46 -0.99
C PRO A 428 -47.55 -4.00 -1.68
N THR A 429 -46.57 -3.15 -1.92
CA THR A 429 -45.22 -3.60 -2.26
C THR A 429 -44.73 -4.38 -1.05
N SER A 430 -44.79 -5.70 -1.19
CA SER A 430 -44.39 -6.66 -0.19
C SER A 430 -43.00 -6.29 0.33
N ILE A 431 -42.93 -5.98 1.62
CA ILE A 431 -41.70 -5.65 2.36
C ILE A 431 -40.68 -6.82 2.26
N SER A 432 -41.14 -8.02 1.88
CA SER A 432 -40.30 -9.17 1.56
C SER A 432 -39.30 -8.90 0.42
N ASN A 433 -39.60 -8.03 -0.55
CA ASN A 433 -38.70 -7.78 -1.68
C ASN A 433 -37.58 -6.77 -1.37
N ILE A 434 -37.60 -6.16 -0.17
CA ILE A 434 -36.55 -5.24 0.30
C ILE A 434 -35.50 -6.00 1.14
N PHE A 435 -35.85 -7.16 1.71
CA PHE A 435 -34.97 -7.99 2.54
C PHE A 435 -34.32 -9.17 1.82
N ASP A 436 -34.65 -9.43 0.54
CA ASP A 436 -34.02 -10.50 -0.26
C ASP A 436 -32.67 -10.08 -0.91
N PHE A 437 -32.07 -8.96 -0.50
CA PHE A 437 -30.62 -8.83 -0.63
C PHE A 437 -29.97 -9.72 0.43
N LYS A 438 -29.89 -11.01 0.07
CA LYS A 438 -28.87 -11.92 0.56
C LYS A 438 -27.56 -11.14 0.61
N ASP A 439 -27.05 -10.92 1.82
CA ASP A 439 -25.74 -10.33 2.05
C ASP A 439 -24.74 -11.01 1.11
N LEU A 440 -24.31 -10.28 0.08
CA LEU A 440 -23.19 -10.66 -0.79
C LEU A 440 -21.85 -10.22 -0.17
N TYR A 441 -21.86 -9.99 1.15
CA TYR A 441 -20.70 -9.74 2.00
C TYR A 441 -20.59 -10.82 3.09
N GLU A 442 -20.75 -12.08 2.73
CA GLU A 442 -19.78 -13.06 3.23
C GLU A 442 -18.50 -12.82 2.42
N ASP A 443 -17.72 -11.84 2.88
CA ASP A 443 -16.30 -11.85 2.61
C ASP A 443 -15.80 -13.21 3.14
N GLU A 444 -15.53 -14.16 2.24
CA GLU A 444 -14.49 -15.14 2.49
C GLU A 444 -13.20 -14.34 2.63
N GLU A 445 -13.00 -13.79 3.83
CA GLU A 445 -11.71 -13.35 4.30
C GLU A 445 -10.75 -14.50 4.03
N ILE A 446 -9.76 -14.15 3.23
CA ILE A 446 -8.52 -14.89 3.04
C ILE A 446 -7.87 -15.00 4.43
N ASP A 447 -8.28 -15.99 5.21
CA ASP A 447 -7.49 -16.54 6.32
C ASP A 447 -6.56 -17.63 5.79
N ASP A 448 -5.82 -17.33 4.71
CA ASP A 448 -4.74 -18.18 4.16
C ASP A 448 -3.47 -18.14 5.04
N SER A 449 -3.61 -17.84 6.34
CA SER A 449 -2.46 -17.64 7.24
C SER A 449 -2.53 -18.47 8.51
N ARG A 450 -3.00 -19.73 8.52
CA ARG A 450 -2.65 -20.62 9.65
C ARG A 450 -2.71 -22.15 9.52
N ALA A 451 -3.15 -22.77 8.43
CA ALA A 451 -3.01 -24.21 8.26
C ALA A 451 -2.85 -24.63 6.78
N PRO A 452 -1.95 -25.58 6.46
CA PRO A 452 -1.84 -26.10 5.10
C PRO A 452 -3.12 -26.86 4.72
N LEU A 453 -3.70 -26.50 3.57
CA LEU A 453 -4.92 -27.10 3.01
C LEU A 453 -4.78 -28.64 2.84
N PRO A 454 -5.83 -29.42 3.10
CA PRO A 454 -5.83 -30.86 2.86
C PRO A 454 -5.68 -31.18 1.35
N LEU A 455 -4.95 -32.26 1.06
CA LEU A 455 -4.44 -32.61 -0.27
C LEU A 455 -5.53 -32.82 -1.35
N TYR A 456 -6.77 -33.07 -0.94
CA TYR A 456 -7.93 -33.23 -1.82
C TYR A 456 -8.40 -31.88 -2.39
N GLU A 457 -8.53 -30.85 -1.55
CA GLU A 457 -8.97 -29.51 -1.97
C GLU A 457 -7.95 -28.82 -2.87
N LEU A 458 -6.66 -29.08 -2.63
CA LEU A 458 -5.57 -28.57 -3.48
C LEU A 458 -5.64 -29.16 -4.90
N LYS A 459 -6.06 -30.43 -5.04
CA LYS A 459 -6.27 -31.07 -6.35
C LYS A 459 -7.47 -30.50 -7.09
N GLU A 460 -8.54 -30.16 -6.39
CA GLU A 460 -9.72 -29.53 -7.01
C GLU A 460 -9.43 -28.08 -7.45
N LYS A 461 -8.77 -27.28 -6.60
CA LYS A 461 -8.30 -25.93 -7.00
C LYS A 461 -7.35 -25.99 -8.19
N ALA A 462 -6.43 -26.94 -8.23
CA ALA A 462 -5.53 -27.12 -9.37
C ALA A 462 -6.26 -27.50 -10.67
N LYS A 463 -7.27 -28.38 -10.59
CA LYS A 463 -8.13 -28.71 -11.73
C LYS A 463 -8.87 -27.49 -12.26
N PHE A 464 -9.47 -26.70 -11.38
CA PHE A 464 -10.20 -25.49 -11.75
C PHE A 464 -9.30 -24.45 -12.46
N ILE A 465 -8.06 -24.28 -12.00
CA ILE A 465 -7.08 -23.38 -12.63
C ILE A 465 -6.65 -23.89 -14.02
N LEU A 466 -6.53 -25.20 -14.19
CA LEU A 466 -6.21 -25.80 -15.48
C LEU A 466 -7.38 -25.68 -16.46
N GLU A 467 -8.61 -25.89 -16.02
CA GLU A 467 -9.82 -25.76 -16.85
C GLU A 467 -10.11 -24.32 -17.28
N THR A 468 -9.83 -23.34 -16.42
CA THR A 468 -9.93 -21.91 -16.76
C THR A 468 -8.86 -21.46 -17.75
N LYS A 469 -7.64 -22.01 -17.66
CA LYS A 469 -6.56 -21.75 -18.64
C LYS A 469 -6.83 -22.37 -20.01
N THR A 470 -7.41 -23.58 -20.09
CA THR A 470 -7.73 -24.23 -21.38
C THR A 470 -8.92 -23.56 -22.08
N SER A 471 -9.88 -23.03 -21.33
CA SER A 471 -11.02 -22.27 -21.89
C SER A 471 -10.65 -20.83 -22.30
N ALA A 472 -9.61 -20.23 -21.71
CA ALA A 472 -9.05 -18.96 -22.20
C ALA A 472 -8.20 -19.13 -23.48
N SER A 473 -7.47 -20.24 -23.62
CA SER A 473 -6.61 -20.51 -24.79
C SER A 473 -7.38 -20.84 -26.08
N SER A 474 -8.63 -21.32 -25.97
CA SER A 474 -9.46 -21.68 -27.14
C SER A 474 -10.19 -20.49 -27.77
N ARG A 475 -10.25 -19.31 -27.13
CA ARG A 475 -10.86 -18.09 -27.69
C ARG A 475 -9.89 -17.17 -28.44
N GLY A 476 -8.57 -17.42 -28.36
CA GLY A 476 -7.54 -16.55 -28.96
C GLY A 476 -7.17 -16.85 -30.42
N LEU A 477 -7.67 -17.94 -31.02
CA LEU A 477 -7.19 -18.42 -32.34
C LEU A 477 -8.11 -18.08 -33.54
N LEU A 478 -9.18 -17.29 -33.36
CA LEU A 478 -10.17 -17.04 -34.43
C LEU A 478 -10.34 -15.57 -34.87
N SER A 479 -9.48 -14.63 -34.44
CA SER A 479 -9.60 -13.20 -34.82
C SER A 479 -8.45 -12.62 -35.65
N GLY A 480 -7.56 -13.45 -36.20
CA GLY A 480 -6.31 -13.00 -36.82
C GLY A 480 -6.16 -13.22 -38.34
N LEU A 481 -7.19 -13.07 -39.17
CA LEU A 481 -7.03 -13.09 -40.63
C LEU A 481 -7.95 -12.07 -41.33
N ARG A 482 -7.43 -10.88 -41.65
CA ARG A 482 -7.87 -10.07 -42.80
C ARG A 482 -6.89 -8.93 -43.16
N SER A 483 -6.36 -9.05 -44.39
CA SER A 483 -6.01 -8.00 -45.37
C SER A 483 -5.09 -6.83 -44.98
N ARG A 484 -3.86 -6.84 -45.52
CA ARG A 484 -3.16 -5.61 -45.93
C ARG A 484 -2.60 -5.76 -47.35
N THR A 485 -3.05 -4.89 -48.23
CA THR A 485 -2.55 -4.66 -49.59
C THR A 485 -1.24 -3.86 -49.57
N PRO A 486 -0.37 -3.95 -50.61
CA PRO A 486 0.88 -3.21 -50.66
C PRO A 486 0.70 -1.85 -51.36
N LYS A 487 1.26 -0.78 -50.80
CA LYS A 487 1.43 0.51 -51.48
C LYS A 487 2.90 0.97 -51.40
N HIS A 488 3.48 1.05 -52.60
CA HIS A 488 4.54 1.91 -53.13
C HIS A 488 5.49 2.67 -52.17
N LEU A 489 6.79 2.38 -52.35
CA LEU A 489 7.92 3.27 -52.09
C LEU A 489 7.97 4.43 -53.09
N PRO A 490 8.40 5.65 -52.67
CA PRO A 490 8.99 6.62 -53.58
C PRO A 490 10.52 6.64 -53.45
N CYS A 491 11.16 6.69 -54.62
CA CYS A 491 12.56 7.05 -54.81
C CYS A 491 12.84 8.45 -54.27
N ILE A 492 14.01 8.65 -53.68
CA ILE A 492 14.67 9.96 -53.63
C ILE A 492 16.13 9.75 -54.06
N THR A 493 16.46 10.37 -55.19
CA THR A 493 17.78 10.76 -55.63
C THR A 493 18.29 11.91 -54.76
N ASP A 494 19.47 11.75 -54.17
CA ASP A 494 20.65 12.62 -54.34
C ASP A 494 21.84 12.04 -53.56
#